data_AF-A0AAD9L380-F1
#
_entry.id   AF-A0AAD9L380-F1
#
_cell.length_a   1.000
_cell.length_b   1.000
_cell.length_c   1.000
_cell.angle_alpha   90.00
_cell.angle_beta   90.00
_cell.angle_gamma   90.00
#
_symmetry.space_group_name_H-M   'P 1'
#
loop_
_entity.id
_entity.type
_entity.pdbx_description
1 polymer ?
#
loop_
_entity_poly.entity_id
_entity_poly.type
_entity_poly.pdbx_seq_one_letter_code
_entity_poly.pdbx_strand_id
1 'polypeptide(L)'
;MGRRFKDIYADSCAAERSMHAAKSTKFLIGLRLWYHVEGVGCPSGQPSSTAPALVCRTFLPKADERFDQLVHRVNKRLESDRLGGRIVSVEVVRLLCSSQKQYRPQILNPNLSLWKEHADCTKKFVHCVRVYALLTVHQDGYETIGYQDFVPEYNRRNKDNKGYELFSDVMQRASRWIASQQSVRFTNVETINVKIKRNTSFEERCVYSEHRCANHRLNYLTGPNRTTRYIRVVRAFFVVTKGAGGRMDYPSARLTVRTFSPLQLTRPTPGHPAEFEQTRHLVDRVNQWLQVTGASVFSVETVCIKATRCQVQLLGSEATYSENSMTGAWAERWLYHIRLYLDGEYVEPPPALDLVQPAAQV
;
A
#
# COMPACT_ATOMS: atom_id res chain seq x y z
N MET A 1 -22.14 -22.66 -26.18
CA MET A 1 -21.87 -22.19 -24.80
C MET A 1 -21.00 -20.94 -24.86
N GLY A 2 -21.58 -19.75 -24.70
CA GLY A 2 -20.82 -18.50 -24.69
C GLY A 2 -19.96 -18.42 -23.43
N ARG A 3 -18.65 -18.25 -23.59
CA ARG A 3 -17.77 -17.92 -22.45
C ARG A 3 -18.16 -16.53 -21.97
N ARG A 4 -18.93 -16.43 -20.88
CA ARG A 4 -19.08 -15.16 -20.16
C ARG A 4 -17.70 -14.78 -19.66
N PHE A 5 -17.13 -13.70 -20.22
CA PHE A 5 -15.98 -13.07 -19.62
C PHE A 5 -16.42 -12.58 -18.24
N LYS A 6 -15.74 -13.05 -17.20
CA LYS A 6 -15.93 -12.53 -15.85
C LYS A 6 -15.38 -11.10 -15.89
N ASP A 7 -16.18 -10.11 -15.45
CA ASP A 7 -15.73 -8.72 -15.43
C ASP A 7 -14.35 -8.62 -14.79
N ILE A 8 -13.43 -7.96 -15.50
CA ILE A 8 -12.03 -7.82 -15.10
C ILE A 8 -11.93 -6.97 -13.81
N TYR A 9 -12.96 -6.17 -13.55
CA TYR A 9 -13.16 -5.42 -12.32
C TYR A 9 -13.93 -6.28 -11.32
N ALA A 10 -13.21 -7.05 -10.51
CA ALA A 10 -13.80 -7.55 -9.29
C ALA A 10 -13.99 -6.34 -8.35
N ASP A 11 -15.21 -5.84 -8.27
CA ASP A 11 -15.62 -4.79 -7.34
C ASP A 11 -15.71 -5.30 -5.88
N SER A 12 -14.89 -6.29 -5.53
CA SER A 12 -14.93 -6.96 -4.24
C SER A 12 -13.86 -6.38 -3.33
N CYS A 13 -14.25 -5.90 -2.14
CA CYS A 13 -13.31 -5.58 -1.08
C CYS A 13 -12.65 -6.82 -0.49
N ALA A 14 -13.13 -8.03 -0.81
CA ALA A 14 -12.55 -9.28 -0.36
C ALA A 14 -11.86 -10.03 -1.52
N ALA A 15 -10.64 -10.49 -1.28
CA ALA A 15 -9.94 -11.42 -2.15
C ALA A 15 -9.72 -12.76 -1.45
N GLU A 16 -10.00 -13.85 -2.16
CA GLU A 16 -9.69 -15.20 -1.71
C GLU A 16 -8.63 -15.82 -2.62
N ARG A 17 -7.56 -16.31 -2.02
CA ARG A 17 -6.51 -17.08 -2.68
C ARG A 17 -6.60 -18.54 -2.26
N SER A 18 -7.01 -19.40 -3.19
CA SER A 18 -6.96 -20.85 -3.02
C SER A 18 -5.51 -21.33 -2.99
N MET A 19 -5.20 -22.20 -2.04
CA MET A 19 -3.83 -22.67 -1.78
C MET A 19 -3.58 -24.10 -2.29
N HIS A 20 -4.46 -24.65 -3.12
CA HIS A 20 -4.29 -25.98 -3.70
C HIS A 20 -3.12 -26.06 -4.69
N ALA A 21 -2.19 -27.00 -4.45
CA ALA A 21 -0.98 -27.29 -5.23
C ALA A 21 -1.14 -27.24 -6.76
N ALA A 22 -2.23 -27.82 -7.28
CA ALA A 22 -2.46 -27.95 -8.73
C ALA A 22 -3.05 -26.70 -9.42
N LYS A 23 -3.48 -25.68 -8.67
CA LYS A 23 -4.17 -24.51 -9.25
C LYS A 23 -3.23 -23.31 -9.33
N SER A 24 -3.21 -22.65 -10.49
CA SER A 24 -2.62 -21.31 -10.62
C SER A 24 -3.68 -20.25 -10.37
N THR A 25 -3.33 -19.19 -9.66
CA THR A 25 -4.19 -18.01 -9.47
C THR A 25 -3.65 -16.88 -10.34
N LYS A 26 -4.52 -16.28 -11.15
CA LYS A 26 -4.19 -15.07 -11.91
C LYS A 26 -4.44 -13.85 -11.03
N PHE A 27 -3.51 -12.92 -11.03
CA PHE A 27 -3.63 -11.64 -10.33
C PHE A 27 -3.51 -10.51 -11.33
N LEU A 28 -4.30 -9.47 -11.09
CA LEU A 28 -4.25 -8.21 -11.83
C LEU A 28 -3.95 -7.08 -10.83
N ILE A 29 -2.93 -6.26 -11.11
CA ILE A 29 -2.72 -4.96 -10.45
C ILE A 29 -3.41 -3.90 -11.30
N GLY A 30 -4.42 -3.26 -10.73
CA GLY A 30 -4.97 -2.02 -11.27
C GLY A 30 -4.25 -0.81 -10.69
N LEU A 31 -4.15 0.27 -11.46
CA LEU A 31 -3.83 1.60 -10.94
C LEU A 31 -5.15 2.26 -10.52
N ARG A 32 -5.24 2.72 -9.27
CA ARG A 32 -6.36 3.56 -8.82
C ARG A 32 -5.86 4.98 -8.69
N LEU A 33 -6.39 5.85 -9.55
CA LEU A 33 -6.13 7.28 -9.48
C LEU A 33 -7.23 7.94 -8.65
N TRP A 34 -6.81 8.69 -7.64
CA TRP A 34 -7.66 9.61 -6.90
C TRP A 34 -7.36 11.00 -7.43
N TYR A 35 -8.36 11.66 -7.98
CA TYR A 35 -8.22 13.03 -8.46
C TYR A 35 -9.26 13.88 -7.74
N HIS A 36 -8.80 14.98 -7.15
CA HIS A 36 -9.68 16.04 -6.70
C HIS A 36 -9.86 16.97 -7.90
N VAL A 37 -11.04 16.95 -8.52
CA VAL A 37 -11.41 18.00 -9.47
C VAL A 37 -11.78 19.21 -8.63
N GLU A 38 -10.79 19.97 -8.17
CA GLU A 38 -11.09 21.39 -7.93
C GLU A 38 -11.54 21.91 -9.28
N GLY A 39 -12.71 22.54 -9.32
CA GLY A 39 -13.14 23.30 -10.47
C GLY A 39 -12.02 24.30 -10.74
N VAL A 40 -11.11 23.94 -11.65
CA VAL A 40 -10.11 24.84 -12.19
C VAL A 40 -10.96 25.88 -12.87
N GLY A 41 -11.27 26.94 -12.14
CA GLY A 41 -11.72 28.18 -12.72
C GLY A 41 -10.62 28.53 -13.68
N CYS A 42 -10.82 28.16 -14.94
CA CYS A 42 -9.92 28.53 -16.00
C CYS A 42 -9.89 30.05 -15.91
N PRO A 43 -8.77 30.68 -15.51
CA PRO A 43 -8.73 32.12 -15.39
C PRO A 43 -9.17 32.65 -16.75
N SER A 44 -10.32 33.33 -16.75
CA SER A 44 -11.03 33.75 -17.95
C SER A 44 -10.07 34.62 -18.77
N GLY A 45 -9.43 34.06 -19.77
CA GLY A 45 -8.55 34.80 -20.67
C GLY A 45 -7.23 34.16 -21.10
N GLN A 46 -6.80 33.00 -20.58
CA GLN A 46 -5.62 32.31 -21.13
C GLN A 46 -5.98 30.99 -21.83
N PRO A 47 -5.64 30.82 -23.13
CA PRO A 47 -5.72 29.53 -23.80
C PRO A 47 -4.59 28.63 -23.30
N SER A 48 -4.72 28.07 -22.10
CA SER A 48 -3.83 27.01 -21.62
C SER A 48 -4.22 25.70 -22.33
N SER A 49 -3.76 25.51 -23.58
CA SER A 49 -4.19 24.38 -24.42
C SER A 49 -3.57 23.02 -24.04
N THR A 50 -2.70 22.97 -23.03
CA THR A 50 -2.10 21.72 -22.56
C THR A 50 -2.65 21.34 -21.20
N ALA A 51 -3.52 20.32 -21.21
CA ALA A 51 -3.97 19.65 -20.00
C ALA A 51 -2.75 19.21 -19.16
N PRO A 52 -2.83 19.30 -17.81
CA PRO A 52 -1.76 18.84 -16.96
C PRO A 52 -1.42 17.38 -17.28
N ALA A 53 -0.17 17.12 -17.67
CA ALA A 53 0.29 15.79 -18.04
C ALA A 53 0.99 15.14 -16.84
N LEU A 54 0.47 13.98 -16.42
CA LEU A 54 1.08 13.15 -15.38
C LEU A 54 2.08 12.17 -16.03
N VAL A 55 3.33 12.19 -15.59
CA VAL A 55 4.34 11.20 -15.96
C VAL A 55 4.66 10.27 -14.81
N CYS A 56 5.00 9.04 -15.15
CA CYS A 56 5.35 8.00 -14.18
C CYS A 56 6.65 7.30 -14.63
N ARG A 57 7.62 7.19 -13.73
CA ARG A 57 8.83 6.37 -13.93
C ARG A 57 8.96 5.34 -12.81
N THR A 58 9.22 4.09 -13.17
CA THR A 58 9.48 3.01 -12.21
C THR A 58 10.95 2.63 -12.21
N PHE A 59 11.52 2.53 -11.01
CA PHE A 59 12.91 2.20 -10.76
C PHE A 59 12.98 0.84 -10.04
N LEU A 60 13.55 -0.14 -10.75
CA LEU A 60 13.76 -1.49 -10.23
C LEU A 60 15.04 -1.54 -9.39
N PRO A 61 15.08 -2.31 -8.29
CA PRO A 61 16.30 -2.50 -7.51
C PRO A 61 17.27 -3.49 -8.17
N LYS A 62 18.53 -3.44 -7.75
CA LYS A 62 19.50 -4.53 -7.94
C LYS A 62 19.24 -5.65 -6.93
N ALA A 63 19.79 -6.85 -7.18
CA ALA A 63 19.48 -8.06 -6.42
C ALA A 63 19.70 -7.94 -4.89
N ASP A 64 20.77 -7.26 -4.47
CA ASP A 64 21.13 -7.10 -3.06
C ASP A 64 20.97 -5.64 -2.57
N GLU A 65 20.29 -4.81 -3.36
CA GLU A 65 20.10 -3.40 -3.04
C GLU A 65 19.15 -3.23 -1.85
N ARG A 66 19.55 -2.41 -0.89
CA ARG A 66 18.68 -1.91 0.17
C ARG A 66 17.81 -0.76 -0.34
N PHE A 67 16.75 -0.44 0.39
CA PHE A 67 15.84 0.61 -0.02
C PHE A 67 16.47 2.01 -0.06
N ASP A 68 17.30 2.37 0.91
CA ASP A 68 18.07 3.62 0.91
C ASP A 68 19.01 3.74 -0.30
N GLN A 69 19.68 2.64 -0.66
CA GLN A 69 20.57 2.57 -1.83
C GLN A 69 19.79 2.77 -3.13
N LEU A 70 18.60 2.15 -3.23
CA LEU A 70 17.69 2.36 -4.36
C LEU A 70 17.28 3.83 -4.45
N VAL A 71 16.80 4.46 -3.37
CA VAL A 71 16.41 5.88 -3.36
C VAL A 71 17.57 6.79 -3.73
N HIS A 72 18.77 6.54 -3.21
CA HIS A 72 19.97 7.30 -3.57
C HIS A 72 20.25 7.23 -5.08
N ARG A 73 20.18 6.02 -5.66
CA ARG A 73 20.37 5.82 -7.11
C ARG A 73 19.26 6.49 -7.94
N VAL A 74 18.00 6.46 -7.46
CA VAL A 74 16.89 7.18 -8.09
C VAL A 74 17.18 8.68 -8.12
N ASN A 75 17.60 9.27 -7.00
CA ASN A 75 17.96 10.69 -6.95
C ASN A 75 19.09 11.06 -7.91
N LYS A 76 20.14 10.24 -8.01
CA LYS A 76 21.22 10.44 -9.00
C LYS A 76 20.73 10.37 -10.44
N ARG A 77 19.73 9.52 -10.71
CA ARG A 77 19.10 9.48 -12.03
C ARG A 77 18.23 10.71 -12.29
N LEU A 78 17.46 11.17 -11.30
CA LEU A 78 16.63 12.37 -11.43
C LEU A 78 17.46 13.66 -11.60
N GLU A 79 18.66 13.70 -11.03
CA GLU A 79 19.62 14.79 -11.21
C GLU A 79 20.10 14.90 -12.68
N SER A 80 20.39 13.77 -13.32
CA SER A 80 20.90 13.69 -14.71
C SER A 80 19.82 13.62 -15.78
N ASP A 81 18.65 13.06 -15.46
CA ASP A 81 17.52 12.83 -16.36
C ASP A 81 16.23 13.23 -15.61
N ARG A 82 15.97 14.54 -15.61
CA ARG A 82 14.83 15.15 -14.88
C ARG A 82 13.50 14.67 -15.44
N LEU A 83 12.48 14.60 -14.58
CA LEU A 83 11.11 14.25 -14.97
C LEU A 83 10.37 15.36 -15.74
N GLY A 84 10.95 16.57 -15.85
CA GLY A 84 10.32 17.71 -16.52
C GLY A 84 9.16 18.34 -15.74
N GLY A 85 9.13 18.20 -14.42
CA GLY A 85 8.06 18.75 -13.59
C GLY A 85 8.19 18.40 -12.11
N ARG A 86 7.09 18.63 -11.38
CA ARG A 86 7.01 18.51 -9.92
C ARG A 86 6.60 17.10 -9.51
N ILE A 87 7.36 16.47 -8.61
CA ILE A 87 7.03 15.16 -8.05
C ILE A 87 5.79 15.32 -7.17
N VAL A 88 4.73 14.58 -7.50
CA VAL A 88 3.46 14.59 -6.78
C VAL A 88 3.31 13.40 -5.84
N SER A 89 3.90 12.25 -6.18
CA SER A 89 3.84 11.03 -5.36
C SER A 89 5.04 10.14 -5.60
N VAL A 90 5.47 9.42 -4.57
CA VAL A 90 6.48 8.37 -4.63
C VAL A 90 5.92 7.12 -3.97
N GLU A 91 5.84 6.02 -4.70
CA GLU A 91 5.24 4.77 -4.20
C GLU A 91 6.25 3.64 -4.17
N VAL A 92 6.12 2.76 -3.18
CA VAL A 92 6.81 1.47 -3.17
C VAL A 92 5.90 0.38 -3.67
N VAL A 93 6.20 -0.09 -4.88
CA VAL A 93 5.43 -1.14 -5.52
C VAL A 93 6.08 -2.49 -5.23
N ARG A 94 5.32 -3.37 -4.57
CA ARG A 94 5.72 -4.75 -4.32
C ARG A 94 5.33 -5.64 -5.49
N LEU A 95 6.33 -6.11 -6.23
CA LEU A 95 6.17 -7.03 -7.35
C LEU A 95 6.57 -8.44 -6.95
N LEU A 96 5.81 -9.43 -7.37
CA LEU A 96 6.28 -10.81 -7.37
C LEU A 96 7.29 -10.98 -8.53
N CYS A 97 8.37 -11.71 -8.33
CA CYS A 97 9.21 -12.24 -9.41
C CYS A 97 8.74 -13.64 -9.78
N SER A 98 8.55 -13.89 -11.08
CA SER A 98 8.16 -15.20 -11.57
C SER A 98 9.25 -16.23 -11.25
N SER A 99 8.87 -17.31 -10.57
CA SER A 99 9.72 -18.47 -10.30
C SER A 99 9.58 -19.51 -11.42
N GLN A 100 9.59 -19.10 -12.69
CA GLN A 100 9.66 -20.09 -13.78
C GLN A 100 11.06 -20.72 -13.78
N LYS A 101 11.08 -22.04 -13.55
CA LYS A 101 12.25 -22.84 -13.20
C LYS A 101 13.36 -22.95 -14.26
N GLN A 102 13.24 -22.32 -15.43
CA GLN A 102 14.11 -22.65 -16.57
C GLN A 102 14.92 -21.51 -17.17
N TYR A 103 14.61 -20.25 -16.93
CA TYR A 103 15.43 -19.15 -17.44
C TYR A 103 15.52 -18.08 -16.36
N ARG A 104 16.70 -17.44 -16.28
CA ARG A 104 17.11 -16.39 -15.32
C ARG A 104 15.93 -15.64 -14.70
N PRO A 105 15.96 -15.28 -13.40
CA PRO A 105 14.90 -14.50 -12.77
C PRO A 105 14.58 -13.28 -13.63
N GLN A 106 13.53 -13.37 -14.44
CA GLN A 106 13.06 -12.26 -15.24
C GLN A 106 12.40 -11.34 -14.23
N ILE A 107 13.00 -10.17 -14.05
CA ILE A 107 12.35 -9.11 -13.30
C ILE A 107 11.06 -8.83 -14.05
N LEU A 108 9.93 -9.05 -13.38
CA LEU A 108 8.62 -8.80 -13.96
C LEU A 108 8.57 -7.33 -14.36
N ASN A 109 8.18 -7.08 -15.62
CA ASN A 109 8.02 -5.73 -16.11
C ASN A 109 7.01 -5.01 -15.19
N PRO A 110 7.40 -3.92 -14.51
CA PRO A 110 6.54 -3.23 -13.55
C PRO A 110 5.27 -2.62 -14.18
N ASN A 111 5.24 -2.55 -15.51
CA ASN A 111 4.09 -2.09 -16.29
C ASN A 111 3.13 -3.24 -16.66
N LEU A 112 3.51 -4.50 -16.40
CA LEU A 112 2.58 -5.62 -16.53
C LEU A 112 1.69 -5.68 -15.30
N SER A 113 0.40 -5.57 -15.52
CA SER A 113 -0.62 -5.71 -14.49
C SER A 113 -0.95 -7.17 -14.19
N LEU A 114 -0.69 -8.11 -15.10
CA LEU A 114 -1.14 -9.49 -14.99
C LEU A 114 0.01 -10.45 -14.66
N TRP A 115 -0.15 -11.28 -13.62
CA TRP A 115 0.73 -12.43 -13.37
C TRP A 115 -0.02 -13.67 -12.89
N LYS A 116 0.67 -14.81 -12.92
CA LYS A 116 0.17 -16.09 -12.39
C LYS A 116 1.02 -16.52 -11.20
N GLU A 117 0.38 -16.91 -10.12
CA GLU A 117 1.04 -17.55 -8.98
C GLU A 117 0.67 -19.02 -8.89
N HIS A 118 1.66 -19.83 -8.54
CA HIS A 118 1.46 -21.23 -8.16
C HIS A 118 1.57 -21.38 -6.65
N ALA A 119 0.90 -22.39 -6.09
CA ALA A 119 0.87 -22.61 -4.65
C ALA A 119 2.25 -23.05 -4.08
N ASP A 120 3.01 -23.81 -4.86
CA ASP A 120 4.16 -24.61 -4.38
C ASP A 120 5.55 -24.01 -4.65
N CYS A 121 5.64 -22.74 -5.06
CA CYS A 121 6.93 -22.10 -5.30
C CYS A 121 7.36 -21.21 -4.14
N THR A 122 8.67 -21.22 -3.84
CA THR A 122 9.31 -20.09 -3.16
C THR A 122 9.05 -18.84 -3.98
N LYS A 123 8.46 -17.83 -3.34
CA LYS A 123 8.09 -16.59 -4.01
C LYS A 123 9.20 -15.58 -3.78
N LYS A 124 9.72 -14.98 -4.84
CA LYS A 124 10.64 -13.84 -4.72
C LYS A 124 9.84 -12.57 -4.89
N PHE A 125 10.02 -11.59 -4.03
CA PHE A 125 9.39 -10.28 -4.14
C PHE A 125 10.44 -9.21 -4.31
N VAL A 126 10.04 -8.15 -5.00
CA VAL A 126 10.86 -6.99 -5.30
C VAL A 126 10.07 -5.73 -4.97
N HIS A 127 10.63 -4.87 -4.13
CA HIS A 127 10.16 -3.52 -3.86
C HIS A 127 10.81 -2.57 -4.86
N CYS A 128 9.99 -1.93 -5.69
CA CYS A 128 10.41 -0.95 -6.68
C CYS A 128 9.94 0.43 -6.25
N VAL A 129 10.64 1.48 -6.66
CA VAL A 129 10.21 2.87 -6.44
C VAL A 129 9.53 3.38 -7.70
N ARG A 130 8.31 3.88 -7.57
CA ARG A 130 7.59 4.53 -8.66
C ARG A 130 7.42 6.01 -8.34
N VAL A 131 7.84 6.87 -9.26
CA VAL A 131 7.81 8.33 -9.09
C VAL A 131 6.81 8.90 -10.08
N TYR A 132 5.85 9.63 -9.55
CA TYR A 132 4.83 10.34 -10.30
C TYR A 132 5.16 11.83 -10.28
N ALA A 133 5.16 12.47 -11.45
CA ALA A 133 5.38 13.90 -11.56
C ALA A 133 4.36 14.57 -12.49
N LEU A 134 3.97 15.79 -12.14
CA LEU A 134 3.15 16.65 -12.97
C LEU A 134 4.06 17.51 -13.84
N LEU A 135 3.96 17.40 -15.16
CA LEU A 135 4.77 18.20 -16.08
C LEU A 135 4.42 19.69 -15.94
N THR A 136 5.43 20.52 -15.79
CA THR A 136 5.28 21.98 -15.65
C THR A 136 6.26 22.69 -16.57
N VAL A 137 5.83 23.76 -17.22
CA VAL A 137 6.58 24.41 -18.31
C VAL A 137 7.86 25.12 -17.81
N HIS A 138 7.93 25.50 -16.53
CA HIS A 138 9.04 26.32 -16.01
C HIS A 138 9.40 25.95 -14.56
N GLN A 139 10.30 24.98 -14.38
CA GLN A 139 10.84 24.69 -13.05
C GLN A 139 12.37 24.80 -13.05
N ASP A 140 12.87 25.89 -12.48
CA ASP A 140 14.30 26.08 -12.23
C ASP A 140 14.72 25.18 -11.06
N GLY A 141 15.36 24.07 -11.40
CA GLY A 141 15.91 23.12 -10.43
C GLY A 141 15.44 21.69 -10.62
N TYR A 142 15.66 20.87 -9.60
CA TYR A 142 15.17 19.50 -9.54
C TYR A 142 14.81 19.12 -8.10
N GLU A 143 13.96 18.12 -7.96
CA GLU A 143 13.56 17.61 -6.65
C GLU A 143 14.32 16.31 -6.34
N THR A 144 14.88 16.24 -5.13
CA THR A 144 15.42 14.99 -4.57
C THR A 144 14.43 14.37 -3.62
N ILE A 145 14.22 13.06 -3.73
CA ILE A 145 13.33 12.27 -2.89
C ILE A 145 14.04 11.92 -1.58
N GLY A 146 13.39 12.21 -0.47
CA GLY A 146 13.69 11.68 0.85
C GLY A 146 12.55 10.79 1.36
N TYR A 147 12.83 10.00 2.37
CA TYR A 147 11.83 9.22 3.06
C TYR A 147 12.19 9.03 4.54
N GLN A 148 11.19 8.74 5.35
CA GLN A 148 11.34 8.35 6.75
C GLN A 148 10.46 7.15 7.05
N ASP A 149 11.06 6.12 7.64
CA ASP A 149 10.36 4.93 8.10
C ASP A 149 10.03 5.05 9.59
N PHE A 150 8.80 4.66 9.92
CA PHE A 150 8.32 4.48 11.29
C PHE A 150 8.03 3.00 11.48
N VAL A 151 9.06 2.30 11.96
CA VAL A 151 8.99 0.86 12.26
C VAL A 151 8.29 0.69 13.61
N PRO A 152 7.25 -0.18 13.72
CA PRO A 152 6.62 -0.47 15.00
C PRO A 152 7.63 -0.96 16.02
N GLU A 153 7.67 -0.33 17.19
CA GLU A 153 8.58 -0.72 18.26
C GLU A 153 8.08 -1.99 18.97
N TYR A 154 9.00 -2.78 19.50
CA TYR A 154 8.65 -3.97 20.26
C TYR A 154 8.30 -3.58 21.71
N ASN A 155 7.01 -3.63 22.04
CA ASN A 155 6.45 -3.45 23.36
C ASN A 155 5.79 -4.75 23.87
N ARG A 156 6.41 -5.40 24.85
CA ARG A 156 5.92 -6.65 25.48
C ARG A 156 4.49 -6.56 26.03
N ARG A 157 3.96 -5.36 26.28
CA ARG A 157 2.59 -5.15 26.76
C ARG A 157 1.55 -5.45 25.69
N ASN A 158 1.87 -5.29 24.40
CA ASN A 158 0.93 -5.53 23.30
C ASN A 158 0.88 -7.00 22.87
N LYS A 159 0.42 -7.88 23.76
CA LYS A 159 0.40 -9.34 23.51
C LYS A 159 -0.42 -9.72 22.28
N ASP A 160 -1.50 -8.99 22.01
CA ASP A 160 -2.41 -9.23 20.89
C ASP A 160 -1.74 -8.97 19.54
N ASN A 161 -0.82 -8.00 19.47
CA ASN A 161 -0.03 -7.70 18.28
C ASN A 161 1.38 -8.33 18.33
N LYS A 162 1.53 -9.46 19.04
CA LYS A 162 2.81 -10.18 19.23
C LYS A 162 3.94 -9.32 19.79
N GLY A 163 3.59 -8.33 20.59
CA GLY A 163 4.50 -7.40 21.24
C GLY A 163 4.95 -6.25 20.35
N TYR A 164 4.30 -5.94 19.23
CA TYR A 164 4.60 -4.74 18.43
C TYR A 164 3.59 -3.63 18.71
N GLU A 165 3.99 -2.36 18.59
CA GLU A 165 3.10 -1.19 18.65
C GLU A 165 1.89 -1.31 17.71
N LEU A 166 0.75 -0.72 18.08
CA LEU A 166 -0.41 -0.62 17.19
C LEU A 166 -0.14 0.40 16.08
N PHE A 167 -0.91 0.30 15.00
CA PHE A 167 -0.74 1.20 13.86
C PHE A 167 -0.97 2.67 14.24
N SER A 168 -1.99 2.96 15.06
CA SER A 168 -2.26 4.28 15.63
C SER A 168 -1.06 4.87 16.40
N ASP A 169 -0.36 4.08 17.21
CA ASP A 169 0.83 4.52 17.95
C ASP A 169 1.96 4.92 16.98
N VAL A 170 2.18 4.09 15.95
CA VAL A 170 3.18 4.36 14.90
C VAL A 170 2.82 5.63 14.14
N MET A 171 1.54 5.84 13.83
CA MET A 171 1.06 7.04 13.16
C MET A 171 1.22 8.30 14.02
N GLN A 172 1.03 8.21 15.34
CA GLN A 172 1.26 9.34 16.24
C GLN A 172 2.75 9.74 16.27
N ARG A 173 3.67 8.77 16.22
CA ARG A 173 5.11 9.06 16.06
C ARG A 173 5.40 9.71 14.70
N ALA A 174 4.80 9.18 13.63
CA ALA A 174 4.95 9.72 12.29
C ALA A 174 4.46 11.18 12.20
N SER A 175 3.27 11.47 12.74
CA SER A 175 2.69 12.81 12.79
C SER A 175 3.58 13.81 13.51
N ARG A 176 4.10 13.46 14.70
CA ARG A 176 5.01 14.33 15.46
C ARG A 176 6.30 14.65 14.69
N TRP A 177 6.89 13.66 14.02
CA TRP A 177 8.09 13.88 13.22
C TRP A 177 7.80 14.74 11.98
N ILE A 178 6.68 14.51 11.29
CA ILE A 178 6.26 15.32 10.13
C ILE A 178 6.04 16.78 10.54
N ALA A 179 5.33 17.00 11.66
CA ALA A 179 5.05 18.34 12.16
C ALA A 179 6.32 19.11 12.57
N SER A 180 7.39 18.41 12.96
CA SER A 180 8.68 19.02 13.29
C SER A 180 9.57 19.30 12.08
N GLN A 181 9.24 18.77 10.90
CA GLN A 181 10.06 19.02 9.71
C GLN A 181 9.77 20.41 9.13
N GLN A 182 10.84 21.06 8.70
CA GLN A 182 10.79 22.33 7.98
C GLN A 182 11.50 22.19 6.64
N SER A 183 11.08 22.96 5.65
CA SER A 183 11.75 23.06 4.34
C SER A 183 11.83 21.77 3.53
N VAL A 184 10.95 20.81 3.83
CA VAL A 184 10.68 19.64 3.01
C VAL A 184 9.22 19.64 2.62
N ARG A 185 8.91 19.14 1.43
CA ARG A 185 7.53 18.96 1.00
C ARG A 185 7.17 17.49 1.05
N PHE A 186 6.26 17.11 1.93
CA PHE A 186 5.74 15.76 1.94
C PHE A 186 4.92 15.50 0.66
N THR A 187 5.10 14.34 0.05
CA THR A 187 4.37 13.92 -1.17
C THR A 187 3.25 12.96 -0.83
N ASN A 188 3.53 11.96 0.01
CA ASN A 188 2.58 10.94 0.39
C ASN A 188 3.09 10.15 1.61
N VAL A 189 2.17 9.41 2.24
CA VAL A 189 2.47 8.40 3.25
C VAL A 189 1.91 7.08 2.78
N GLU A 190 2.66 6.00 2.97
CA GLU A 190 2.25 4.65 2.61
C GLU A 190 2.54 3.64 3.74
N THR A 191 1.79 2.55 3.74
CA THR A 191 2.02 1.40 4.61
C THR A 191 2.69 0.28 3.84
N ILE A 192 3.90 -0.10 4.24
CA ILE A 192 4.66 -1.18 3.60
C ILE A 192 4.73 -2.42 4.52
N ASN A 193 4.52 -3.60 3.95
CA ASN A 193 4.74 -4.86 4.66
C ASN A 193 6.20 -5.28 4.49
N VAL A 194 6.98 -5.23 5.56
CA VAL A 194 8.39 -5.64 5.56
C VAL A 194 8.53 -6.99 6.23
N LYS A 195 9.20 -7.91 5.54
CA LYS A 195 9.51 -9.23 6.10
C LYS A 195 10.52 -9.10 7.24
N ILE A 196 10.27 -9.80 8.34
CA ILE A 196 11.24 -9.93 9.45
C ILE A 196 11.80 -11.35 9.51
N LYS A 197 13.09 -11.50 9.80
CA LYS A 197 13.67 -12.83 10.09
C LYS A 197 13.55 -13.13 11.59
N ARG A 198 13.63 -14.41 11.94
CA ARG A 198 13.68 -14.83 13.35
C ARG A 198 14.95 -14.27 13.98
N ASN A 199 14.80 -13.53 15.07
CA ASN A 199 15.90 -13.02 15.91
C ASN A 199 16.82 -12.01 15.21
N THR A 200 16.40 -11.36 14.12
CA THR A 200 17.19 -10.29 13.49
C THR A 200 16.45 -8.96 13.52
N SER A 201 17.21 -7.89 13.36
CA SER A 201 16.71 -6.56 13.04
C SER A 201 15.90 -6.53 11.74
N PHE A 202 15.19 -5.41 11.59
CA PHE A 202 14.47 -4.98 10.39
C PHE A 202 15.27 -5.20 9.10
N GLU A 203 14.66 -5.83 8.09
CA GLU A 203 15.32 -6.14 6.81
C GLU A 203 14.87 -5.16 5.72
N GLU A 204 15.72 -4.18 5.39
CA GLU A 204 15.45 -3.16 4.35
C GLU A 204 15.78 -3.60 2.91
N ARG A 205 15.96 -4.89 2.68
CA ARG A 205 16.31 -5.38 1.34
C ARG A 205 15.13 -5.21 0.39
N CYS A 206 15.40 -4.64 -0.79
CA CYS A 206 14.37 -4.50 -1.81
C CYS A 206 13.98 -5.85 -2.42
N VAL A 207 14.85 -6.85 -2.36
CA VAL A 207 14.57 -8.20 -2.89
C VAL A 207 14.58 -9.20 -1.74
N TYR A 208 13.51 -9.98 -1.62
CA TYR A 208 13.42 -11.01 -0.59
C TYR A 208 12.63 -12.23 -1.07
N SER A 209 12.86 -13.37 -0.41
CA SER A 209 12.14 -14.61 -0.69
C SER A 209 11.15 -14.92 0.43
N GLU A 210 9.93 -15.26 0.08
CA GLU A 210 8.96 -15.88 0.97
C GLU A 210 9.03 -17.38 0.77
N HIS A 211 9.41 -18.08 1.84
CA HIS A 211 9.44 -19.52 1.83
C HIS A 211 8.03 -20.05 2.08
N ARG A 212 7.53 -20.85 1.14
CA ARG A 212 6.37 -21.70 1.37
C ARG A 212 6.85 -23.11 1.63
N CYS A 213 6.42 -23.70 2.74
CA CYS A 213 6.60 -25.12 3.01
C CYS A 213 5.62 -25.91 2.13
N ALA A 214 6.00 -26.14 0.88
CA ALA A 214 5.14 -26.75 -0.13
C ALA A 214 4.84 -28.25 0.10
N ASN A 215 5.44 -28.92 1.08
CA ASN A 215 5.17 -30.34 1.33
C ASN A 215 4.82 -30.63 2.78
N HIS A 216 3.53 -30.58 3.12
CA HIS A 216 3.01 -31.18 4.35
C HIS A 216 3.43 -32.66 4.49
N ARG A 217 3.66 -33.39 3.38
CA ARG A 217 4.11 -34.78 3.41
C ARG A 217 5.59 -34.99 3.78
N LEU A 218 6.46 -33.98 3.63
CA LEU A 218 7.89 -34.07 4.00
C LEU A 218 8.24 -33.27 5.28
N ASN A 219 7.27 -32.53 5.83
CA ASN A 219 7.47 -31.70 7.02
C ASN A 219 7.54 -32.47 8.35
N TYR A 220 7.29 -33.78 8.36
CA TYR A 220 7.57 -34.59 9.56
C TYR A 220 9.08 -34.65 9.88
N LEU A 221 9.95 -34.42 8.88
CA LEU A 221 11.41 -34.55 9.04
C LEU A 221 12.17 -33.22 9.07
N THR A 222 11.59 -32.11 8.59
CA THR A 222 12.31 -30.82 8.41
C THR A 222 11.96 -29.73 9.42
N GLY A 223 11.28 -30.11 10.50
CA GLY A 223 10.97 -29.24 11.64
C GLY A 223 9.72 -28.38 11.44
N PRO A 224 8.94 -28.14 12.50
CA PRO A 224 7.73 -27.33 12.44
C PRO A 224 8.07 -25.85 12.18
N ASN A 225 7.26 -25.21 11.34
CA ASN A 225 7.20 -23.76 11.11
C ASN A 225 8.37 -23.12 10.33
N ARG A 226 8.26 -23.08 8.99
CA ARG A 226 8.78 -21.93 8.22
C ARG A 226 7.64 -20.94 7.99
N THR A 227 7.27 -20.21 9.03
CA THR A 227 6.33 -19.10 8.93
C THR A 227 7.07 -17.86 8.44
N THR A 228 6.50 -17.15 7.47
CA THR A 228 7.01 -15.83 7.09
C THR A 228 6.27 -14.79 7.90
N ARG A 229 7.01 -13.90 8.56
CA ARG A 229 6.47 -12.86 9.44
C ARG A 229 6.72 -11.50 8.80
N TYR A 230 5.78 -10.59 9.01
CA TYR A 230 5.85 -9.22 8.52
C TYR A 230 5.53 -8.24 9.63
N ILE A 231 6.12 -7.07 9.49
CA ILE A 231 5.70 -5.86 10.20
C ILE A 231 5.24 -4.83 9.18
N ARG A 232 4.21 -4.07 9.52
CA ARG A 232 3.73 -2.92 8.74
C ARG A 232 4.47 -1.69 9.20
N VAL A 233 5.27 -1.13 8.30
CA VAL A 233 5.99 0.12 8.52
C VAL A 233 5.20 1.24 7.85
N VAL A 234 5.10 2.36 8.53
CA VAL A 234 4.60 3.61 7.93
C VAL A 234 5.81 4.30 7.30
N ARG A 235 5.72 4.66 6.03
CA ARG A 235 6.77 5.36 5.30
C ARG A 235 6.23 6.70 4.80
N ALA A 236 6.85 7.79 5.24
CA ALA A 236 6.55 9.12 4.75
C ALA A 236 7.58 9.51 3.68
N PHE A 237 7.10 9.89 2.49
CA PHE A 237 7.94 10.44 1.44
C PHE A 237 7.87 11.96 1.43
N PHE A 238 9.02 12.57 1.15
CA PHE A 238 9.13 14.00 0.97
C PHE A 238 10.12 14.31 -0.15
N VAL A 239 10.08 15.54 -0.62
CA VAL A 239 11.03 16.06 -1.59
C VAL A 239 11.67 17.34 -1.11
N VAL A 240 12.91 17.53 -1.56
CA VAL A 240 13.70 18.74 -1.36
C VAL A 240 14.01 19.31 -2.72
N THR A 241 13.58 20.54 -2.96
CA THR A 241 13.92 21.28 -4.18
C THR A 241 15.37 21.76 -4.10
N LYS A 242 16.15 21.47 -5.13
CA LYS A 242 17.53 21.92 -5.33
C LYS A 242 17.55 22.86 -6.54
N GLY A 243 17.97 24.13 -6.36
CA GLY A 243 17.95 25.13 -7.43
C GLY A 243 18.05 26.56 -6.91
N ALA A 244 18.08 27.55 -7.82
CA ALA A 244 18.42 28.95 -7.56
C ALA A 244 17.39 29.77 -6.75
N GLY A 245 16.27 29.18 -6.37
CA GLY A 245 15.30 29.80 -5.45
C GLY A 245 15.64 29.47 -4.01
N GLY A 246 15.58 30.46 -3.12
CA GLY A 246 15.83 30.30 -1.69
C GLY A 246 15.01 29.18 -1.04
N ARG A 247 15.38 28.84 0.20
CA ARG A 247 14.73 27.80 1.00
C ARG A 247 13.22 28.06 1.04
N MET A 248 12.44 27.18 0.41
CA MET A 248 10.98 27.25 0.48
C MET A 248 10.54 26.74 1.85
N ASP A 249 9.79 27.57 2.57
CA ASP A 249 9.12 27.15 3.79
C ASP A 249 7.78 26.52 3.40
N TYR A 250 7.66 25.24 3.73
CA TYR A 250 6.42 24.49 3.61
C TYR A 250 5.69 24.55 4.95
N PRO A 251 4.35 24.70 4.95
CA PRO A 251 3.57 24.67 6.18
C PRO A 251 3.79 23.32 6.89
N SER A 252 3.84 23.37 8.22
CA SER A 252 3.86 22.16 9.05
C SER A 252 2.54 21.42 8.86
N ALA A 253 2.62 20.15 8.43
CA ALA A 253 1.45 19.30 8.27
C ALA A 253 1.14 18.56 9.57
N ARG A 254 -0.13 18.47 9.93
CA ARG A 254 -0.59 17.70 11.09
C ARG A 254 -1.22 16.40 10.61
N LEU A 255 -0.38 15.40 10.38
CA LEU A 255 -0.87 14.13 9.83
C LEU A 255 -1.79 13.40 10.81
N THR A 256 -3.01 13.09 10.39
CA THR A 256 -3.88 12.09 11.02
C THR A 256 -4.24 10.99 10.03
N VAL A 257 -4.88 9.92 10.51
CA VAL A 257 -5.27 8.79 9.67
C VAL A 257 -6.70 8.36 9.93
N ARG A 258 -7.41 8.04 8.84
CA ARG A 258 -8.72 7.39 8.88
C ARG A 258 -8.69 6.14 8.01
N THR A 259 -9.10 5.01 8.57
CA THR A 259 -9.19 3.75 7.79
C THR A 259 -10.65 3.35 7.63
N PHE A 260 -11.12 3.29 6.39
CA PHE A 260 -12.41 2.74 6.02
C PHE A 260 -12.25 1.24 5.76
N SER A 261 -12.92 0.46 6.59
CA SER A 261 -12.95 -0.99 6.48
C SER A 261 -14.22 -1.45 5.79
N PRO A 262 -14.15 -2.50 4.96
CA PRO A 262 -15.34 -3.03 4.30
C PRO A 262 -16.36 -3.55 5.31
N LEU A 263 -17.62 -3.13 5.17
CA LEU A 263 -18.73 -3.68 5.95
C LEU A 263 -18.91 -5.17 5.66
N GLN A 264 -19.14 -5.96 6.70
CA GLN A 264 -19.49 -7.36 6.57
C GLN A 264 -21.01 -7.47 6.38
N LEU A 265 -21.46 -7.97 5.23
CA LEU A 265 -22.87 -8.05 4.86
C LEU A 265 -23.54 -9.31 5.40
N THR A 266 -22.81 -10.42 5.45
CA THR A 266 -23.34 -11.71 5.92
C THR A 266 -22.48 -12.28 7.05
N ARG A 267 -23.12 -12.96 8.01
CA ARG A 267 -22.41 -13.72 9.03
C ARG A 267 -21.80 -14.98 8.39
N PRO A 268 -20.54 -15.34 8.67
CA PRO A 268 -19.95 -16.55 8.13
C PRO A 268 -20.69 -17.77 8.69
N THR A 269 -21.02 -18.74 7.84
CA THR A 269 -21.62 -20.02 8.24
C THR A 269 -20.71 -21.19 7.81
N PRO A 270 -20.91 -22.41 8.35
CA PRO A 270 -20.19 -23.59 7.86
C PRO A 270 -20.38 -23.75 6.35
N GLY A 271 -19.29 -23.69 5.58
CA GLY A 271 -19.32 -23.78 4.12
C GLY A 271 -19.46 -22.45 3.37
N HIS A 272 -19.99 -21.40 4.00
CA HIS A 272 -20.15 -20.09 3.35
C HIS A 272 -19.28 -19.00 4.01
N PRO A 273 -18.33 -18.38 3.26
CA PRO A 273 -17.62 -17.20 3.75
C PRO A 273 -18.58 -16.07 4.11
N ALA A 274 -18.13 -15.20 5.01
CA ALA A 274 -18.73 -13.87 5.13
C ALA A 274 -18.56 -13.11 3.80
N GLU A 275 -19.62 -12.43 3.39
CA GLU A 275 -19.62 -11.50 2.28
C GLU A 275 -19.35 -10.09 2.81
N PHE A 276 -18.72 -9.28 1.97
CA PHE A 276 -18.28 -7.93 2.31
C PHE A 276 -18.82 -6.94 1.29
N GLU A 277 -18.90 -5.67 1.69
CA GLU A 277 -19.28 -4.60 0.79
C GLU A 277 -18.40 -4.54 -0.45
N GLN A 278 -18.99 -4.05 -1.53
CA GLN A 278 -18.28 -3.84 -2.79
C GLN A 278 -17.36 -2.62 -2.67
N THR A 279 -16.30 -2.59 -3.48
CA THR A 279 -15.31 -1.51 -3.42
C THR A 279 -15.92 -0.17 -3.81
N ARG A 280 -16.85 -0.13 -4.77
CA ARG A 280 -17.60 1.07 -5.11
C ARG A 280 -18.34 1.65 -3.89
N HIS A 281 -19.03 0.83 -3.09
CA HIS A 281 -19.79 1.30 -1.93
C HIS A 281 -18.85 1.80 -0.82
N LEU A 282 -17.70 1.12 -0.65
CA LEU A 282 -16.64 1.60 0.25
C LEU A 282 -16.10 2.98 -0.20
N VAL A 283 -15.91 3.19 -1.50
CA VAL A 283 -15.49 4.49 -2.07
C VAL A 283 -16.59 5.55 -1.92
N ASP A 284 -17.86 5.21 -2.12
CA ASP A 284 -18.98 6.14 -1.95
C ASP A 284 -19.05 6.65 -0.50
N ARG A 285 -18.88 5.74 0.47
CA ARG A 285 -18.78 6.09 1.91
C ARG A 285 -17.59 7.00 2.20
N VAL A 286 -16.44 6.75 1.57
CA VAL A 286 -15.26 7.63 1.69
C VAL A 286 -15.57 9.03 1.18
N ASN A 287 -16.18 9.13 -0.01
CA ASN A 287 -16.51 10.41 -0.63
C ASN A 287 -17.55 11.20 0.18
N GLN A 288 -18.59 10.54 0.67
CA GLN A 288 -19.59 11.17 1.54
C GLN A 288 -18.97 11.68 2.84
N TRP A 289 -18.11 10.88 3.47
CA TRP A 289 -17.42 11.31 4.68
C TRP A 289 -16.55 12.55 4.42
N LEU A 290 -15.81 12.58 3.31
CA LEU A 290 -15.02 13.73 2.89
C LEU A 290 -15.89 14.98 2.65
N GLN A 291 -17.04 14.82 1.99
CA GLN A 291 -17.97 15.92 1.74
C GLN A 291 -18.55 16.51 3.04
N VAL A 292 -18.93 15.65 3.99
CA VAL A 292 -19.51 16.09 5.27
C VAL A 292 -18.47 16.73 6.18
N THR A 293 -17.25 16.18 6.23
CA THR A 293 -16.19 16.66 7.12
C THR A 293 -15.37 17.81 6.54
N GLY A 294 -15.39 18.01 5.22
CA GLY A 294 -14.50 18.94 4.54
C GLY A 294 -13.02 18.57 4.70
N ALA A 295 -12.71 17.29 4.95
CA ALA A 295 -11.37 16.91 5.35
C ALA A 295 -10.33 17.10 4.24
N SER A 296 -9.23 17.76 4.59
CA SER A 296 -8.08 17.93 3.70
C SER A 296 -7.31 16.61 3.60
N VAL A 297 -7.41 15.98 2.44
CA VAL A 297 -6.73 14.70 2.16
C VAL A 297 -5.27 14.97 1.80
N PHE A 298 -4.38 14.47 2.64
CA PHE A 298 -2.95 14.49 2.40
C PHE A 298 -2.53 13.37 1.44
N SER A 299 -3.02 12.14 1.65
CA SER A 299 -2.72 10.99 0.80
C SER A 299 -3.78 9.90 0.95
N VAL A 300 -3.92 9.03 -0.05
CA VAL A 300 -4.85 7.90 -0.02
C VAL A 300 -4.12 6.64 -0.45
N GLU A 301 -4.32 5.56 0.30
CA GLU A 301 -3.84 4.24 -0.09
C GLU A 301 -4.91 3.16 0.05
N THR A 302 -4.75 2.08 -0.71
CA THR A 302 -5.53 0.85 -0.54
C THR A 302 -4.68 -0.18 0.18
N VAL A 303 -5.04 -0.52 1.42
CA VAL A 303 -4.28 -1.45 2.25
C VAL A 303 -4.92 -2.83 2.20
N CYS A 304 -4.10 -3.86 1.94
CA CYS A 304 -4.53 -5.24 1.93
C CYS A 304 -4.24 -5.90 3.30
N ILE A 305 -5.29 -6.36 3.98
CA ILE A 305 -5.22 -6.94 5.33
C ILE A 305 -5.69 -8.38 5.29
N LYS A 306 -4.88 -9.31 5.81
CA LYS A 306 -5.22 -10.73 5.84
C LYS A 306 -6.38 -10.98 6.80
N ALA A 307 -7.56 -11.34 6.29
CA ALA A 307 -8.67 -11.84 7.10
C ALA A 307 -8.35 -13.28 7.55
N THR A 308 -7.65 -13.45 8.67
CA THR A 308 -7.41 -14.79 9.22
C THR A 308 -8.65 -15.31 9.95
N ARG A 309 -8.85 -16.63 9.91
CA ARG A 309 -9.74 -17.31 10.86
C ARG A 309 -9.08 -17.26 12.25
N CYS A 310 -9.79 -16.69 13.21
CA CYS A 310 -9.54 -16.75 14.65
C CYS A 310 -8.54 -15.77 15.33
N GLN A 311 -7.71 -14.96 14.65
CA GLN A 311 -6.85 -13.98 15.38
C GLN A 311 -6.66 -12.58 14.76
N VAL A 312 -6.83 -12.36 13.44
CA VAL A 312 -6.84 -10.98 12.87
C VAL A 312 -8.19 -10.27 13.10
N GLN A 313 -9.20 -10.98 13.62
CA GLN A 313 -10.45 -10.34 14.04
C GLN A 313 -10.28 -9.33 15.17
N LEU A 314 -9.25 -9.43 16.02
CA LEU A 314 -9.17 -8.56 17.20
C LEU A 314 -8.68 -7.14 16.87
N LEU A 315 -7.63 -7.02 16.05
CA LEU A 315 -6.98 -5.73 15.80
C LEU A 315 -7.25 -5.15 14.40
N GLY A 316 -7.71 -5.94 13.43
CA GLY A 316 -8.07 -5.46 12.10
C GLY A 316 -7.00 -4.59 11.43
N SER A 317 -7.33 -3.32 11.17
CA SER A 317 -6.42 -2.32 10.58
C SER A 317 -5.30 -1.83 11.50
N GLU A 318 -5.44 -2.04 12.80
CA GLU A 318 -4.45 -1.64 13.82
C GLU A 318 -3.30 -2.62 13.96
N ALA A 319 -3.46 -3.86 13.48
CA ALA A 319 -2.40 -4.85 13.52
C ALA A 319 -1.20 -4.38 12.69
N THR A 320 -0.04 -4.22 13.32
CA THR A 320 1.21 -3.98 12.60
C THR A 320 1.99 -5.27 12.36
N TYR A 321 1.76 -6.31 13.16
CA TYR A 321 2.35 -7.62 12.93
C TYR A 321 1.41 -8.52 12.14
N SER A 322 1.95 -9.28 11.19
CA SER A 322 1.21 -10.39 10.59
C SER A 322 2.09 -11.59 10.31
N GLU A 323 1.49 -12.77 10.40
CA GLU A 323 2.17 -14.03 10.11
C GLU A 323 1.47 -14.76 8.97
N ASN A 324 2.28 -15.21 8.01
CA ASN A 324 1.83 -16.12 6.98
C ASN A 324 2.15 -17.55 7.42
N SER A 325 1.28 -18.12 8.25
CA SER A 325 1.26 -19.56 8.59
C SER A 325 0.32 -20.32 7.65
N MET A 326 0.75 -21.53 7.25
CA MET A 326 -0.03 -22.45 6.42
C MET A 326 -0.86 -23.45 7.25
N THR A 327 -1.00 -23.24 8.56
CA THR A 327 -1.64 -24.21 9.44
C THR A 327 -3.16 -24.28 9.16
N GLY A 328 -3.59 -25.25 8.37
CA GLY A 328 -4.98 -25.71 8.27
C GLY A 328 -5.93 -24.91 7.37
N ALA A 329 -5.49 -23.80 6.76
CA ALA A 329 -6.34 -22.99 5.88
C ALA A 329 -6.14 -23.36 4.40
N TRP A 330 -7.17 -23.94 3.78
CA TRP A 330 -7.22 -24.24 2.34
C TRP A 330 -7.27 -22.98 1.46
N ALA A 331 -7.60 -21.83 2.06
CA ALA A 331 -7.64 -20.54 1.39
C ALA A 331 -7.14 -19.42 2.32
N GLU A 332 -6.41 -18.46 1.76
CA GLU A 332 -6.10 -17.20 2.41
C GLU A 332 -7.12 -16.14 1.97
N ARG A 333 -7.65 -15.38 2.93
CA ARG A 333 -8.57 -14.27 2.65
C ARG A 333 -7.92 -12.95 3.00
N TRP A 334 -8.23 -11.95 2.20
CA TRP A 334 -7.72 -10.60 2.32
C TRP A 334 -8.86 -9.61 2.16
N LEU A 335 -8.82 -8.54 2.94
CA LEU A 335 -9.73 -7.40 2.86
C LEU A 335 -8.96 -6.19 2.39
N TYR A 336 -9.55 -5.43 1.49
CA TYR A 336 -9.04 -4.15 1.00
C TYR A 336 -9.72 -3.03 1.79
N HIS A 337 -8.89 -2.28 2.51
CA HIS A 337 -9.28 -1.10 3.26
C HIS A 337 -8.84 0.14 2.47
N ILE A 338 -9.59 1.23 2.58
CA ILE A 338 -9.16 2.53 2.07
C ILE A 338 -8.67 3.35 3.25
N ARG A 339 -7.42 3.79 3.20
CA ARG A 339 -6.82 4.60 4.26
C ARG A 339 -6.57 6.00 3.73
N LEU A 340 -7.15 6.97 4.42
CA LEU A 340 -6.90 8.39 4.19
C LEU A 340 -5.89 8.87 5.21
N TYR A 341 -4.85 9.52 4.72
CA TYR A 341 -3.98 10.37 5.50
C TYR A 341 -4.50 11.79 5.34
N LEU A 342 -4.70 12.49 6.45
CA LEU A 342 -5.36 13.79 6.47
C LEU A 342 -4.44 14.83 7.07
N ASP A 343 -4.56 16.08 6.63
CA ASP A 343 -3.90 17.21 7.25
C ASP A 343 -4.86 17.90 8.23
N GLY A 344 -4.67 17.68 9.52
CA GLY A 344 -5.53 18.15 10.60
C GLY A 344 -6.30 17.04 11.30
N GLU A 345 -7.03 17.43 12.35
CA GLU A 345 -7.95 16.57 13.09
C GLU A 345 -9.38 16.85 12.64
N TYR A 346 -10.18 15.79 12.47
CA TYR A 346 -11.53 15.88 11.95
C TYR A 346 -12.49 15.14 12.86
N VAL A 347 -13.63 15.76 13.16
CA VAL A 347 -14.66 15.18 14.01
C VAL A 347 -15.47 14.18 13.20
N GLU A 348 -15.76 13.02 13.81
CA GLU A 348 -16.66 12.04 13.22
C GLU A 348 -18.07 12.62 13.07
N PRO A 349 -18.71 12.50 11.88
CA PRO A 349 -20.11 12.84 11.78
C PRO A 349 -20.94 11.96 12.74
N PRO A 350 -21.99 12.52 13.37
CA PRO A 350 -22.90 11.74 14.22
C PRO A 350 -23.43 10.49 13.49
N PRO A 351 -23.63 9.35 14.18
CA PRO A 351 -24.11 8.12 13.54
C PRO A 351 -25.44 8.26 12.79
N ALA A 352 -26.26 9.27 13.13
CA ALA A 352 -27.54 9.55 12.49
C ALA A 352 -27.41 10.10 11.05
N LEU A 353 -26.22 10.61 10.66
CA LEU A 353 -25.87 10.84 9.27
C LEU A 353 -25.45 9.48 8.70
N ASP A 354 -26.42 8.68 8.28
CA ASP A 354 -26.18 7.41 7.60
C ASP A 354 -25.36 7.67 6.33
N LEU A 355 -24.03 7.60 6.45
CA LEU A 355 -23.15 7.38 5.31
C LEU A 355 -23.68 6.10 4.65
N VAL A 356 -24.05 6.19 3.37
CA VAL A 356 -24.85 5.19 2.64
C VAL A 356 -24.52 3.78 3.12
N GLN A 357 -25.41 3.23 3.93
CA GLN A 357 -25.35 1.83 4.27
C GLN A 357 -25.91 1.08 3.06
N PRO A 358 -25.18 0.10 2.49
CA PRO A 358 -25.76 -0.73 1.46
C PRO A 358 -27.03 -1.35 2.05
N ALA A 359 -28.18 -1.13 1.39
CA ALA A 359 -29.44 -1.72 1.81
C ALA A 359 -29.20 -3.21 2.05
N ALA A 360 -29.46 -3.69 3.27
CA ALA A 360 -29.35 -5.10 3.57
C ALA A 360 -30.23 -5.84 2.57
N GLN A 361 -29.63 -6.57 1.64
CA GLN A 361 -30.38 -7.48 0.78
C GLN A 361 -30.84 -8.60 1.70
N VAL A 362 -32.10 -8.50 2.15
CA VAL A 362 -32.79 -9.51 2.96
C VAL A 362 -33.03 -10.77 2.13
#